data_AF-A0A943RIF2-F1
#
_entry.id   AF-A0A943RIF2-F1
#
_cell.length_a   1.000
_cell.length_b   1.000
_cell.length_c   1.000
_cell.angle_alpha   90.00
_cell.angle_beta   90.00
_cell.angle_gamma   90.00
#
_symmetry.space_group_name_H-M   'P 1'
#
loop_
_entity.id
_entity.type
_entity.pdbx_description
1 polymer ?
#
loop_
_entity_poly.entity_id
_entity_poly.type
_entity_poly.pdbx_seq_one_letter_code
_entity_poly.pdbx_strand_id
1 'polypeptide(L)'
;MKPLIFWSILAMLLMIGCPWLAATFAGSVGMAVCLLLFFGVNPIFSAVCGVFAGKDIKRLWPLPIVVAGLFLAGAWLFFAMGETAFLLYCVCYLMIGMIAMLMRSFLKGRRA
;
A
#
# COMPACT_ATOMS: atom_id res chain seq x y z
N MET A 1 -6.67 6.84 16.84
CA MET A 1 -6.93 5.39 16.80
C MET A 1 -7.97 5.01 15.75
N LYS A 2 -9.25 5.42 15.86
CA LYS A 2 -10.32 5.07 14.89
C LYS A 2 -9.95 5.18 13.40
N PRO A 3 -9.38 6.31 12.89
CA PRO A 3 -9.03 6.40 11.47
C PRO A 3 -7.86 5.50 11.08
N LEU A 4 -6.86 5.31 11.96
CA LEU A 4 -5.73 4.42 11.68
C LEU A 4 -6.21 2.97 11.51
N ILE A 5 -7.05 2.50 12.44
CA ILE A 5 -7.61 1.14 12.39
C ILE A 5 -8.40 0.94 11.11
N PHE A 6 -9.26 1.89 10.75
CA PHE A 6 -10.04 1.83 9.52
C PHE A 6 -9.15 1.70 8.27
N TRP A 7 -8.14 2.56 8.13
CA TRP A 7 -7.22 2.52 6.99
C TRP A 7 -6.35 1.26 6.97
N SER A 8 -5.95 0.74 8.14
CA SER A 8 -5.21 -0.53 8.23
C SER A 8 -6.06 -1.73 7.83
N ILE A 9 -7.35 -1.77 8.20
CA ILE A 9 -8.28 -2.82 7.75
C ILE A 9 -8.45 -2.75 6.23
N LEU A 10 -8.65 -1.54 5.69
CA LEU A 10 -8.77 -1.37 4.25
C LEU A 10 -7.49 -1.78 3.52
N ALA A 11 -6.32 -1.44 4.09
CA ALA A 11 -5.03 -1.88 3.56
C ALA A 11 -4.88 -3.39 3.60
N MET A 12 -5.33 -4.06 4.65
CA MET A 12 -5.32 -5.53 4.74
C MET A 12 -6.21 -6.15 3.66
N LEU A 13 -7.44 -5.67 3.52
CA LEU A 13 -8.38 -6.16 2.51
C LEU A 13 -7.83 -6.01 1.09
N LEU A 14 -7.18 -4.87 0.80
CA LEU A 14 -6.63 -4.63 -0.53
C LEU A 14 -5.30 -5.38 -0.74
N MET A 15 -4.32 -5.18 0.15
CA MET A 15 -2.95 -5.66 -0.04
C MET A 15 -2.78 -7.16 0.19
N ILE A 16 -3.71 -7.82 0.89
CA ILE A 16 -3.74 -9.27 1.07
C ILE A 16 -4.86 -9.89 0.24
N GLY A 17 -6.06 -9.29 0.25
CA GLY A 17 -7.21 -9.82 -0.47
C GLY A 17 -7.06 -9.77 -1.99
N CYS A 18 -6.48 -8.69 -2.57
CA CYS A 18 -6.30 -8.63 -4.02
C CYS A 18 -5.27 -9.65 -4.54
N PRO A 19 -4.09 -9.84 -3.92
CA PRO A 19 -3.19 -10.94 -4.28
C PRO A 19 -3.85 -12.32 -4.17
N TRP A 20 -4.63 -12.56 -3.11
CA TRP A 20 -5.37 -13.82 -2.96
C TRP A 20 -6.37 -14.05 -4.11
N LEU A 21 -7.15 -13.02 -4.46
CA LEU A 21 -8.10 -13.08 -5.58
C LEU A 21 -7.38 -13.35 -6.90
N ALA A 22 -6.25 -12.67 -7.15
CA ALA A 22 -5.46 -12.86 -8.35
C ALA A 22 -4.90 -14.28 -8.44
N ALA A 23 -4.31 -14.80 -7.35
CA ALA A 23 -3.77 -16.15 -7.30
C ALA A 23 -4.85 -17.24 -7.47
N THR A 24 -6.07 -16.99 -6.98
CA THR A 24 -7.15 -17.99 -7.00
C THR A 24 -7.93 -17.99 -8.32
N PHE A 25 -8.18 -16.80 -8.90
CA PHE A 25 -9.19 -16.66 -9.96
C PHE A 25 -8.64 -16.18 -11.32
N ALA A 26 -7.40 -15.68 -11.40
CA ALA A 26 -6.96 -15.00 -12.62
C ALA A 26 -6.62 -15.96 -13.78
N GLY A 27 -6.41 -17.26 -13.54
CA GLY A 27 -6.20 -18.26 -14.59
C GLY A 27 -5.17 -17.83 -15.64
N SER A 28 -5.55 -17.85 -16.92
CA SER A 28 -4.68 -17.46 -18.04
C SER A 28 -4.36 -15.97 -18.12
N VAL A 29 -5.14 -15.10 -17.46
CA VAL A 29 -4.92 -13.63 -17.43
C VAL A 29 -4.14 -13.17 -16.20
N GLY A 30 -3.60 -14.09 -15.40
CA GLY A 30 -2.85 -13.80 -14.17
C GLY A 30 -1.77 -12.73 -14.32
N MET A 31 -0.99 -12.78 -15.40
CA MET A 31 0.05 -11.78 -15.68
C MET A 31 -0.54 -10.37 -15.78
N ALA A 32 -1.62 -10.19 -16.54
CA ALA A 32 -2.26 -8.88 -16.72
C ALA A 32 -2.84 -8.34 -15.41
N VAL A 33 -3.46 -9.22 -14.61
CA VAL A 33 -4.00 -8.87 -13.29
C VAL A 33 -2.86 -8.45 -12.34
N CYS A 34 -1.75 -9.19 -12.29
CA CYS A 34 -0.60 -8.83 -11.48
C CYS A 34 0.04 -7.50 -11.91
N LEU A 35 0.14 -7.23 -13.21
CA LEU A 35 0.63 -5.94 -13.71
C LEU A 35 -0.28 -4.78 -13.26
N LEU A 36 -1.60 -4.94 -13.39
CA LEU A 36 -2.55 -3.93 -12.93
C LEU A 36 -2.45 -3.70 -11.42
N LEU A 37 -2.30 -4.78 -10.64
CA LEU A 37 -2.15 -4.70 -9.19
C LEU A 37 -0.86 -3.99 -8.78
N PHE A 38 0.28 -4.40 -9.33
CA PHE A 38 1.59 -3.90 -8.90
C PHE A 38 1.92 -2.51 -9.44
N PHE A 39 1.43 -2.14 -10.62
CA PHE A 39 1.75 -0.85 -11.23
C PHE A 39 0.62 0.17 -11.15
N GLY A 40 -0.62 -0.27 -10.91
CA GLY A 40 -1.79 0.60 -10.78
C GLY A 40 -2.32 0.64 -9.36
N VAL A 41 -2.98 -0.43 -8.93
CA VAL A 41 -3.80 -0.44 -7.71
C VAL A 41 -2.97 -0.18 -6.45
N ASN A 42 -1.89 -0.93 -6.24
CA ASN A 42 -1.06 -0.82 -5.05
C ASN A 42 -0.37 0.53 -4.90
N PRO A 43 0.31 1.10 -5.93
CA PRO A 43 0.96 2.40 -5.81
C PRO A 43 -0.06 3.53 -5.60
N ILE A 44 -1.21 3.50 -6.28
CA ILE A 44 -2.29 4.47 -6.06
C ILE A 44 -2.78 4.41 -4.62
N PHE A 45 -3.07 3.20 -4.11
CA PHE A 45 -3.54 3.05 -2.74
C PHE A 45 -2.50 3.51 -1.72
N SER A 46 -1.22 3.20 -1.93
CA SER A 46 -0.15 3.70 -1.06
C SER A 46 -0.09 5.23 -1.04
N ALA A 47 -0.19 5.88 -2.21
CA ALA A 47 -0.23 7.33 -2.31
C ALA A 47 -1.44 7.92 -1.55
N VAL A 48 -2.62 7.34 -1.72
CA VAL A 48 -3.84 7.76 -1.01
C VAL A 48 -3.66 7.66 0.49
N CYS A 49 -3.22 6.50 1.00
CA CYS A 49 -2.93 6.31 2.42
C CYS A 49 -1.89 7.32 2.93
N GLY A 50 -0.85 7.59 2.14
CA GLY A 50 0.13 8.64 2.42
C GLY A 50 -0.51 10.02 2.58
N VAL A 51 -1.30 10.47 1.60
CA VAL A 51 -2.02 11.75 1.67
C VAL A 51 -2.91 11.82 2.91
N PHE A 52 -3.64 10.75 3.26
CA PHE A 52 -4.44 10.72 4.48
C PHE A 52 -3.59 10.78 5.75
N ALA A 53 -2.46 10.08 5.78
CA ALA A 53 -1.52 10.15 6.89
C ALA A 53 -0.97 11.57 7.09
N GLY A 54 -0.73 12.31 6.00
CA GLY A 54 -0.23 13.68 6.04
C GLY A 54 -1.22 14.68 6.66
N LYS A 55 -2.51 14.35 6.74
CA LYS A 55 -3.51 15.20 7.43
C LYS A 55 -3.23 15.28 8.93
N ASP A 56 -2.80 14.17 9.54
CA ASP A 56 -2.50 14.05 10.99
C ASP A 56 -1.25 13.18 11.21
N ILE A 57 -0.10 13.71 10.80
CA ILE A 57 1.19 12.97 10.82
C ILE A 57 1.52 12.39 12.20
N LYS A 58 1.25 13.12 13.30
CA LYS A 58 1.54 12.66 14.67
C LYS A 58 0.84 11.34 15.03
N ARG A 59 -0.30 11.04 14.39
CA ARG A 59 -1.10 9.84 14.68
C ARG A 59 -1.07 8.80 13.57
N LEU A 60 -0.88 9.22 12.32
CA LEU A 60 -1.03 8.36 11.15
C LEU A 60 0.28 8.05 10.43
N TRP A 61 1.43 8.53 10.91
CA TRP A 61 2.74 8.22 10.32
C TRP A 61 3.07 6.72 10.18
N PRO A 62 2.53 5.77 10.98
CA PRO A 62 2.81 4.35 10.75
C PRO A 62 2.07 3.78 9.54
N LEU A 63 1.06 4.49 9.01
CA LEU A 63 0.17 3.96 7.98
C LEU A 63 0.91 3.57 6.68
N PRO A 64 1.83 4.38 6.11
CA PRO A 64 2.63 3.96 4.95
C PRO A 64 3.46 2.69 5.20
N ILE A 65 3.99 2.52 6.41
CA ILE A 65 4.76 1.32 6.80
C ILE A 65 3.84 0.09 6.84
N VAL A 66 2.66 0.23 7.45
CA VAL A 66 1.66 -0.84 7.52
C VAL A 66 1.21 -1.26 6.12
N VAL A 67 0.94 -0.30 5.23
CA VAL A 67 0.52 -0.58 3.85
C VAL A 67 1.60 -1.35 3.08
N ALA A 68 2.85 -0.89 3.15
CA ALA A 68 3.97 -1.56 2.48
C ALA A 68 4.25 -2.96 3.06
N GLY A 69 4.19 -3.12 4.38
CA GLY A 69 4.36 -4.40 5.05
C GLY A 69 3.26 -5.41 4.70
N LEU A 70 2.00 -4.96 4.65
CA LEU A 70 0.86 -5.80 4.25
C LEU A 70 0.96 -6.22 2.78
N PHE A 71 1.45 -5.34 1.90
CA PHE A 71 1.73 -5.70 0.52
C PHE A 71 2.76 -6.84 0.45
N LEU A 72 3.88 -6.69 1.13
CA LEU A 72 4.94 -7.70 1.11
C LEU A 72 4.43 -9.04 1.64
N ALA A 73 3.67 -9.01 2.75
CA ALA A 73 3.04 -10.20 3.30
C ALA A 73 2.07 -10.85 2.31
N GLY A 74 1.17 -10.09 1.69
CA GLY A 74 0.23 -10.60 0.69
C GLY A 74 0.93 -11.19 -0.53
N ALA A 75 1.98 -10.54 -1.03
CA ALA A 75 2.74 -11.02 -2.18
C ALA A 75 3.49 -12.33 -1.89
N TRP A 76 4.13 -12.44 -0.72
CA TRP A 76 4.80 -13.68 -0.32
C TRP A 76 3.84 -14.82 0.02
N LEU A 77 2.66 -14.53 0.55
CA LEU A 77 1.66 -15.55 0.87
C LEU A 77 1.02 -16.16 -0.38
N PHE A 78 0.77 -15.37 -1.43
CA PHE A 78 -0.07 -15.81 -2.56
C PHE A 78 0.64 -15.91 -3.92
N PHE A 79 1.80 -15.26 -4.11
CA PHE A 79 2.53 -15.34 -5.38
C PHE A 79 3.79 -16.17 -5.27
N ALA A 80 4.82 -15.65 -4.61
CA ALA A 80 6.11 -16.34 -4.48
C ALA A 80 6.80 -15.93 -3.18
N MET A 81 6.94 -16.87 -2.26
CA MET A 81 7.59 -16.65 -0.97
C MET A 81 9.09 -16.42 -1.16
N GLY A 82 9.62 -15.35 -0.54
CA GLY A 82 11.05 -15.04 -0.58
C GLY A 82 11.52 -14.35 -1.87
N GLU A 83 10.61 -14.08 -2.81
CA GLU A 83 10.95 -13.37 -4.03
C GLU A 83 11.42 -11.94 -3.72
N THR A 84 12.61 -11.60 -4.22
CA THR A 84 13.30 -10.35 -3.89
C THR A 84 12.72 -9.15 -4.65
N ALA A 85 12.10 -9.39 -5.81
CA ALA A 85 11.40 -8.34 -6.53
C ALA A 85 10.29 -7.68 -5.68
N PHE A 86 9.59 -8.45 -4.84
CA PHE A 86 8.55 -7.91 -3.95
C PHE A 86 9.12 -7.00 -2.85
N LEU A 87 10.38 -7.17 -2.45
CA LEU A 87 11.05 -6.23 -1.55
C LEU A 87 11.24 -4.87 -2.23
N LEU A 88 11.61 -4.86 -3.51
CA LEU A 88 11.72 -3.61 -4.28
C LEU A 88 10.37 -2.89 -4.37
N TYR A 89 9.30 -3.61 -4.70
CA TYR A 89 7.94 -3.02 -4.72
C TYR A 89 7.53 -2.50 -3.34
N CYS A 90 7.84 -3.23 -2.25
CA CYS A 90 7.57 -2.80 -0.88
C CYS A 90 8.27 -1.47 -0.57
N VAL A 91 9.56 -1.35 -0.89
CA VAL A 91 10.32 -0.10 -0.71
C VAL A 91 9.75 1.02 -1.57
N CYS A 92 9.43 0.75 -2.84
CA CYS A 92 8.81 1.73 -3.74
C CYS A 92 7.47 2.24 -3.20
N TYR A 93 6.60 1.35 -2.73
CA TYR A 93 5.31 1.75 -2.16
C TYR A 93 5.47 2.51 -0.86
N LEU A 94 6.42 2.13 0.00
CA LEU A 94 6.75 2.89 1.19
C LEU A 94 7.21 4.30 0.81
N MET A 95 8.11 4.45 -0.16
CA MET A 95 8.56 5.76 -0.63
C MET A 95 7.39 6.61 -1.15
N ILE A 96 6.52 6.04 -1.99
CA ILE A 96 5.33 6.72 -2.51
C ILE A 96 4.45 7.23 -1.36
N GLY A 97 4.13 6.36 -0.39
CA GLY A 97 3.29 6.72 0.75
C GLY A 97 3.93 7.78 1.65
N MET A 98 5.24 7.68 1.90
CA MET A 98 5.99 8.64 2.71
C MET A 98 6.08 10.00 2.02
N ILE A 99 6.40 10.05 0.73
CA ILE A 99 6.45 11.30 -0.05
C ILE A 99 5.07 11.98 -0.05
N ALA A 100 4.01 11.23 -0.34
CA ALA A 100 2.64 11.75 -0.36
C ALA A 100 2.21 12.29 1.02
N MET A 101 2.59 11.60 2.10
CA MET A 101 2.36 12.05 3.47
C MET A 101 3.07 13.36 3.78
N LEU A 102 4.37 13.43 3.48
CA LEU A 102 5.18 14.62 3.72
C LEU A 102 4.65 15.80 2.92
N MET A 103 4.43 15.65 1.61
CA MET A 103 3.87 16.70 0.75
C MET A 103 2.56 17.25 1.31
N ARG A 104 1.64 16.39 1.74
CA ARG A 104 0.37 16.82 2.32
C ARG A 104 0.54 17.55 3.66
N SER A 105 1.46 17.08 4.51
CA SER A 105 1.74 17.73 5.80
C SER A 105 2.33 19.13 5.61
N PHE A 106 3.30 19.28 4.70
CA PHE A 106 3.89 20.58 4.35
C PHE A 106 2.84 21.55 3.79
N LEU A 107 1.93 21.08 2.92
CA LEU A 107 0.86 21.91 2.37
C LEU A 107 -0.15 22.37 3.45
N LYS A 108 -0.40 21.56 4.48
CA LYS A 108 -1.23 21.94 5.64
C LYS A 108 -0.55 23.05 6.45
N GLY A 109 0.76 22.91 6.70
CA GLY A 109 1.54 23.89 7.47
C GLY A 109 1.64 25.27 6.81
N ARG A 110 1.52 25.37 5.47
CA ARG A 110 1.47 26.66 4.76
C ARG A 110 0.12 27.38 4.77
N ARG A 111 -0.96 26.70 5.19
CA ARG A 111 -2.33 27.26 5.21
C ARG A 111 -2.81 27.65 6.61
N ALA A 112 -2.01 27.40 7.64
CA ALA A 112 -2.27 27.78 9.03
C ALA A 112 -1.48 29.05 9.35
#